data_AF-A0A1Y3QQ06-F1
#
_entry.id   AF-A0A1Y3QQ06-F1
#
_cell.length_a   1.000
_cell.length_b   1.000
_cell.length_c   1.000
_cell.angle_alpha   90.00
_cell.angle_beta   90.00
_cell.angle_gamma   90.00
#
_symmetry.space_group_name_H-M   'P 1'
#
loop_
_entity.id
_entity.type
_entity.pdbx_description
1 polymer ?
#
loop_
_entity_poly.entity_id
_entity_poly.type
_entity_poly.pdbx_seq_one_letter_code
_entity_poly.pdbx_strand_id
1 'polypeptide(L)'
;MVHRLNQEQQLLDELRRVQRLVVLSGAGMSTESGLPDFRSEHGLWRQYRPEELASVDSLRLRPLLFYEFYRKRLEMLDGVAPNPGHKALAWLEKQGRLKLIVTQNVDGLHQAAGSRNVAEIHGSLRRARCHQCGRKHPPEMLKRPVTDFDALPRCPCGGLIRPDVVLFGELLPQQVLNRAIEAVETCDALLV
;
A
#
# COMPACT_ATOMS: atom_id res chain seq x y z
N MET A 1 20.91 -24.12 -15.44
CA MET A 1 19.53 -24.63 -15.42
C MET A 1 19.33 -25.61 -14.25
N VAL A 2 20.15 -26.66 -14.12
CA VAL A 2 20.10 -27.64 -13.00
C VAL A 2 20.22 -27.01 -11.60
N HIS A 3 21.13 -26.04 -11.41
CA HIS A 3 21.32 -25.41 -10.10
C HIS A 3 20.11 -24.58 -9.62
N ARG A 4 19.35 -24.00 -10.56
CA ARG A 4 18.16 -23.17 -10.29
C ARG A 4 16.95 -24.04 -9.91
N LEU A 5 16.78 -25.18 -10.60
CA LEU A 5 15.78 -26.20 -10.26
C LEU A 5 15.99 -26.78 -8.86
N ASN A 6 17.25 -26.98 -8.43
CA ASN A 6 17.55 -27.44 -7.07
C ASN A 6 17.16 -26.41 -5.99
N GLN A 7 17.35 -25.11 -6.25
CA GLN A 7 16.96 -24.04 -5.33
C GLN A 7 15.44 -23.89 -5.22
N GLU A 8 14.72 -23.99 -6.33
CA GLU A 8 13.24 -23.95 -6.35
C GLU A 8 12.65 -25.14 -5.60
N GLN A 9 13.18 -26.35 -5.84
CA GLN A 9 12.71 -27.56 -5.15
C GLN A 9 12.99 -27.49 -3.64
N GLN A 10 14.17 -27.01 -3.25
CA GLN A 10 14.53 -26.81 -1.85
C GLN A 10 13.60 -25.78 -1.17
N LEU A 11 13.31 -24.65 -1.82
CA LEU A 11 12.37 -23.65 -1.33
C LEU A 11 10.96 -24.26 -1.14
N LEU A 12 10.49 -25.06 -2.10
CA LEU A 12 9.19 -25.72 -1.98
C LEU A 12 9.15 -26.69 -0.80
N ASP A 13 10.23 -27.42 -0.55
CA ASP A 13 10.34 -28.36 0.58
C ASP A 13 10.39 -27.64 1.94
N GLU A 14 11.11 -26.52 2.01
CA GLU A 14 11.11 -25.65 3.19
C GLU A 14 9.71 -25.06 3.44
N LEU A 15 9.09 -24.49 2.40
CA LEU A 15 7.74 -23.93 2.50
C LEU A 15 6.72 -24.97 2.94
N ARG A 16 6.80 -26.23 2.45
CA ARG A 16 5.90 -27.33 2.86
C ARG A 16 5.89 -27.57 4.38
N ARG A 17 6.98 -27.26 5.08
CA ARG A 17 7.10 -27.43 6.54
C ARG A 17 6.59 -26.21 7.32
N VAL A 18 6.56 -25.04 6.70
CA VAL A 18 6.08 -23.78 7.30
C VAL A 18 4.57 -23.84 7.54
N GLN A 19 4.17 -23.62 8.80
CA GLN A 19 2.77 -23.55 9.24
C GLN A 19 2.32 -22.11 9.54
N ARG A 20 3.28 -21.24 9.89
CA ARG A 20 3.09 -19.82 10.21
C ARG A 20 3.91 -18.94 9.26
N LEU A 21 3.49 -18.86 8.01
CA LEU A 21 4.10 -17.97 7.02
C LEU A 21 3.64 -16.52 7.24
N VAL A 22 4.60 -15.59 7.25
CA VAL A 22 4.35 -14.14 7.14
C VAL A 22 4.98 -13.64 5.85
N VAL A 23 4.31 -12.70 5.19
CA VAL A 23 4.81 -12.07 3.96
C VAL A 23 5.03 -10.59 4.20
N LEU A 24 6.18 -10.06 3.79
CA LEU A 24 6.45 -8.63 3.68
C LEU A 24 6.46 -8.25 2.20
N SER A 25 5.46 -7.50 1.73
CA SER A 25 5.39 -7.09 0.32
C SER A 25 5.72 -5.60 0.12
N GLY A 26 6.39 -5.30 -0.98
CA GLY A 26 6.63 -3.94 -1.46
C GLY A 26 6.10 -3.70 -2.87
N ALA A 27 6.49 -2.57 -3.48
CA ALA A 27 5.94 -2.11 -4.76
C ALA A 27 6.16 -3.12 -5.90
N GLY A 28 7.25 -3.89 -5.86
CA GLY A 28 7.53 -4.97 -6.82
C GLY A 28 6.41 -6.02 -6.91
N MET A 29 5.64 -6.23 -5.84
CA MET A 29 4.49 -7.13 -5.85
C MET A 29 3.41 -6.68 -6.84
N SER A 30 3.31 -5.38 -7.10
CA SER A 30 2.24 -4.77 -7.92
C SER A 30 2.70 -4.39 -9.34
N THR A 31 3.98 -4.59 -9.70
CA THR A 31 4.50 -4.23 -11.03
C THR A 31 3.90 -5.10 -12.13
N GLU A 32 3.73 -6.40 -11.89
CA GLU A 32 3.04 -7.32 -12.80
C GLU A 32 1.53 -7.00 -12.95
N SER A 33 0.97 -6.18 -12.06
CA SER A 33 -0.38 -5.63 -12.20
C SER A 33 -0.42 -4.33 -13.03
N GLY A 34 0.73 -3.87 -13.55
CA GLY A 34 0.84 -2.64 -14.36
C GLY A 34 1.02 -1.36 -13.55
N LEU A 35 1.17 -1.45 -12.22
CA LEU A 35 1.48 -0.30 -11.39
C LEU A 35 2.99 -0.07 -11.36
N PRO A 36 3.50 1.15 -11.64
CA PRO A 36 4.92 1.41 -11.53
C PRO A 36 5.37 1.29 -10.08
N ASP A 37 6.58 0.78 -9.87
CA ASP A 37 7.21 0.90 -8.56
C ASP A 37 7.72 2.33 -8.33
N PHE A 38 8.13 2.64 -7.11
CA PHE A 38 8.66 3.96 -6.77
C PHE A 38 10.09 4.21 -7.29
N ARG A 39 10.77 3.19 -7.85
CA ARG A 39 12.21 3.22 -8.18
C ARG A 39 12.47 3.27 -9.69
N SER A 40 11.50 2.90 -10.51
CA SER A 40 11.56 2.92 -11.97
C SER A 40 11.20 4.31 -12.47
N GLU A 41 12.14 4.92 -13.21
CA GLU A 41 12.16 6.35 -13.59
C GLU A 41 11.11 6.79 -14.62
N HIS A 42 9.83 6.43 -14.53
CA HIS A 42 8.87 6.84 -15.57
C HIS A 42 7.54 7.34 -15.00
N GLY A 43 7.34 8.67 -15.00
CA GLY A 43 6.04 9.26 -14.64
C GLY A 43 5.91 10.76 -14.90
N LEU A 44 4.69 11.27 -14.73
CA LEU A 44 4.27 12.67 -14.93
C LEU A 44 5.03 13.70 -14.05
N TRP A 45 5.80 13.22 -13.07
CA TRP A 45 6.39 14.01 -11.98
C TRP A 45 7.91 13.93 -11.94
N ARG A 46 8.59 13.74 -13.09
CA ARG A 46 10.06 13.54 -13.16
C ARG A 46 10.89 14.59 -12.40
N GLN A 47 10.36 15.79 -12.24
CA GLN A 47 11.03 16.90 -11.52
C GLN A 47 10.87 16.85 -9.99
N TYR A 48 10.03 15.95 -9.46
CA TYR A 48 9.79 15.81 -8.03
C TYR A 48 10.06 14.39 -7.57
N ARG A 49 10.71 14.29 -6.42
CA ARG A 49 10.79 13.02 -5.70
C ARG A 49 9.40 12.67 -5.13
N PRO A 50 8.91 11.42 -5.25
CA PRO A 50 7.65 11.02 -4.66
C PRO A 50 7.53 11.36 -3.17
N GLU A 51 8.64 11.33 -2.44
CA GLU A 51 8.72 11.66 -1.02
C GLU A 51 8.44 13.13 -0.73
N GLU A 52 8.79 14.03 -1.66
CA GLU A 52 8.44 15.44 -1.54
C GLU A 52 6.94 15.65 -1.70
N LEU A 53 6.31 14.97 -2.67
CA LEU A 53 4.88 15.11 -2.95
C LEU A 53 4.00 14.39 -1.92
N ALA A 54 4.42 13.22 -1.45
CA ALA A 54 3.75 12.40 -0.45
C ALA A 54 4.12 12.79 1.00
N SER A 55 4.30 14.09 1.27
CA SER A 55 4.73 14.60 2.59
C SER A 55 3.66 15.48 3.26
N VAL A 56 3.75 15.60 4.58
CA VAL A 56 2.96 16.56 5.36
C VAL A 56 3.21 18.00 4.88
N ASP A 57 4.46 18.31 4.52
CA ASP A 57 4.82 19.63 4.00
C ASP A 57 4.18 19.93 2.66
N SER A 58 4.08 18.97 1.75
CA SER A 58 3.38 19.15 0.48
C SER A 58 1.90 19.43 0.69
N LEU A 59 1.22 18.69 1.57
CA LEU A 59 -0.18 18.96 1.93
C LEU A 59 -0.38 20.38 2.46
N ARG A 60 0.57 20.89 3.25
CA ARG A 60 0.49 22.20 3.89
C ARG A 60 0.87 23.36 2.96
N LEU A 61 2.00 23.22 2.26
CA LEU A 61 2.66 24.30 1.52
C LEU A 61 2.34 24.27 0.02
N ARG A 62 1.98 23.11 -0.52
CA ARG A 62 1.68 22.90 -1.95
C ARG A 62 0.42 22.04 -2.14
N PRO A 63 -0.72 22.36 -1.50
CA PRO A 63 -1.89 21.47 -1.47
C PRO A 63 -2.40 21.13 -2.88
N LEU A 64 -2.45 22.09 -3.80
CA LEU A 64 -2.92 21.82 -5.18
C LEU A 64 -2.10 20.70 -5.86
N LEU A 65 -0.78 20.76 -5.73
CA LEU A 65 0.13 19.75 -6.26
C LEU A 65 -0.01 18.40 -5.53
N PHE A 66 -0.19 18.42 -4.20
CA PHE A 66 -0.48 17.23 -3.41
C PHE A 66 -1.74 16.51 -3.90
N TYR A 67 -2.83 17.26 -4.09
CA TYR A 67 -4.10 16.69 -4.55
C TYR A 67 -4.02 16.21 -5.99
N GLU A 68 -3.33 16.92 -6.87
CA GLU A 68 -3.12 16.46 -8.24
C GLU A 68 -2.33 15.15 -8.29
N PHE A 69 -1.24 15.05 -7.50
CA PHE A 69 -0.43 13.85 -7.38
C PHE A 69 -1.27 12.64 -6.94
N TYR A 70 -2.06 12.78 -5.87
CA TYR A 70 -2.88 11.67 -5.37
C TYR A 70 -4.08 11.36 -6.25
N ARG A 71 -4.70 12.36 -6.90
CA ARG A 71 -5.73 12.13 -7.90
C ARG A 71 -5.20 11.25 -9.02
N LYS A 72 -4.02 11.57 -9.57
CA LYS A 72 -3.37 10.76 -10.62
C LYS A 72 -3.09 9.34 -10.15
N ARG A 73 -2.64 9.16 -8.91
CA ARG A 73 -2.45 7.81 -8.35
C ARG A 73 -3.75 7.04 -8.18
N LEU A 74 -4.84 7.70 -7.79
CA LEU A 74 -6.16 7.08 -7.70
C LEU A 74 -6.69 6.69 -9.10
N GLU A 75 -6.49 7.54 -10.11
CA GLU A 75 -6.81 7.23 -11.51
C GLU A 75 -6.02 6.01 -12.01
N MET A 76 -4.74 5.88 -11.66
CA MET A 76 -3.92 4.74 -12.03
C MET A 76 -4.37 3.41 -11.41
N LEU A 77 -5.14 3.44 -10.32
CA LEU A 77 -5.70 2.23 -9.70
C LEU A 77 -6.99 1.78 -10.39
N ASP A 78 -7.61 2.63 -11.22
CA ASP A 78 -8.86 2.30 -11.88
C ASP A 78 -8.64 1.20 -12.93
N GLY A 79 -9.39 0.11 -12.80
CA GLY A 79 -9.27 -1.06 -13.67
C GLY A 79 -8.08 -1.99 -13.37
N VAL A 80 -7.25 -1.68 -12.36
CA VAL A 80 -6.12 -2.55 -11.97
C VAL A 80 -6.61 -3.77 -11.20
N ALA A 81 -6.19 -4.95 -11.64
CA ALA A 81 -6.52 -6.23 -11.02
C ALA A 81 -5.31 -6.89 -10.36
N PRO A 82 -5.51 -7.72 -9.32
CA PRO A 82 -4.42 -8.48 -8.71
C PRO A 82 -3.81 -9.50 -9.68
N ASN A 83 -2.48 -9.56 -9.70
CA ASN A 83 -1.70 -10.54 -10.47
C ASN A 83 -1.71 -11.95 -9.81
N PRO A 84 -1.12 -12.98 -10.46
CA PRO A 84 -1.05 -14.33 -9.92
C PRO A 84 -0.38 -14.42 -8.54
N GLY A 85 0.64 -13.60 -8.27
CA GLY A 85 1.29 -13.54 -6.96
C GLY A 85 0.30 -13.22 -5.84
N HIS A 86 -0.51 -12.17 -6.01
CA HIS A 86 -1.50 -11.79 -4.99
C HIS A 86 -2.52 -12.91 -4.76
N LYS A 87 -2.98 -13.55 -5.85
CA LYS A 87 -3.92 -14.67 -5.79
C LYS A 87 -3.32 -15.88 -5.09
N ALA A 88 -2.03 -16.15 -5.29
CA ALA A 88 -1.32 -17.23 -4.62
C ALA A 88 -1.23 -16.99 -3.11
N LEU A 89 -0.95 -15.76 -2.68
CA LEU A 89 -0.95 -15.41 -1.24
C LEU A 89 -2.34 -15.53 -0.61
N ALA A 90 -3.38 -15.04 -1.29
CA ALA A 90 -4.76 -15.19 -0.85
C ALA A 90 -5.16 -16.68 -0.75
N TRP A 91 -4.68 -17.52 -1.67
CA TRP A 91 -4.88 -18.96 -1.60
C TRP A 91 -4.15 -19.60 -0.41
N LEU A 92 -2.88 -19.25 -0.16
CA LEU A 92 -2.12 -19.74 1.00
C LEU A 92 -2.76 -19.34 2.33
N GLU A 93 -3.36 -18.16 2.41
CA GLU A 93 -4.13 -17.72 3.58
C GLU A 93 -5.36 -18.61 3.79
N LYS A 94 -6.12 -18.91 2.71
CA LYS A 94 -7.28 -19.81 2.78
C LYS A 94 -6.91 -21.22 3.22
N GLN A 95 -5.70 -21.69 2.89
CA GLN A 95 -5.18 -22.98 3.39
C GLN A 95 -4.71 -22.91 4.85
N GLY A 96 -4.81 -21.75 5.52
CA GLY A 96 -4.40 -21.55 6.90
C GLY A 96 -2.88 -21.49 7.11
N ARG A 97 -2.07 -21.45 6.04
CA ARG A 97 -0.60 -21.47 6.11
C ARG A 97 0.00 -20.07 6.19
N LEU A 98 -0.59 -19.11 5.48
CA LEU A 98 -0.23 -17.69 5.58
C LEU A 98 -1.04 -17.03 6.69
N LYS A 99 -0.35 -16.41 7.66
CA LYS A 99 -0.97 -15.80 8.84
C LYS A 99 -1.15 -14.30 8.72
N LEU A 100 -0.21 -13.62 8.06
CA LEU A 100 -0.27 -12.18 7.87
C LEU A 100 0.49 -11.76 6.61
N ILE A 101 -0.12 -10.86 5.84
CA ILE A 101 0.57 -10.07 4.82
C ILE A 101 0.85 -8.70 5.41
N VAL A 102 2.11 -8.38 5.66
CA VAL A 102 2.58 -7.03 5.97
C VAL A 102 2.89 -6.35 4.64
N THR A 103 2.18 -5.28 4.29
CA THR A 103 2.37 -4.61 3.00
C THR A 103 2.73 -3.14 3.16
N GLN A 104 3.78 -2.74 2.44
CA GLN A 104 4.15 -1.33 2.25
C GLN A 104 3.30 -0.65 1.18
N ASN A 105 2.55 -1.43 0.39
CA ASN A 105 1.73 -0.92 -0.69
C ASN A 105 0.43 -0.31 -0.15
N VAL A 106 -0.10 0.64 -0.91
CA VAL A 106 -1.33 1.39 -0.58
C VAL A 106 -2.43 1.16 -1.63
N ASP A 107 -2.25 0.22 -2.55
CA ASP A 107 -3.12 -0.06 -3.70
C ASP A 107 -4.35 -0.93 -3.35
N GLY A 108 -4.27 -1.69 -2.26
CA GLY A 108 -5.29 -2.62 -1.81
C GLY A 108 -5.46 -3.87 -2.69
N LEU A 109 -4.44 -4.25 -3.47
CA LEU A 109 -4.50 -5.41 -4.37
C LEU A 109 -4.52 -6.75 -3.62
N HIS A 110 -3.91 -6.84 -2.43
CA HIS A 110 -4.01 -8.04 -1.58
C HIS A 110 -5.47 -8.32 -1.18
N GLN A 111 -6.19 -7.29 -0.74
CA GLN A 111 -7.60 -7.39 -0.37
C GLN A 111 -8.47 -7.70 -1.59
N ALA A 112 -8.18 -7.06 -2.75
CA ALA A 112 -8.87 -7.36 -4.00
C ALA A 112 -8.63 -8.80 -4.49
N ALA A 113 -7.48 -9.42 -4.15
CA ALA A 113 -7.22 -10.83 -4.42
C ALA A 113 -7.95 -11.79 -3.47
N GLY A 114 -8.55 -11.27 -2.40
CA GLY A 114 -9.31 -12.02 -1.41
C GLY A 114 -8.56 -12.27 -0.10
N SER A 115 -7.37 -11.68 0.09
CA SER A 115 -6.67 -11.77 1.37
C SER A 115 -7.40 -10.99 2.46
N ARG A 116 -7.48 -11.52 3.67
CA ARG A 116 -8.23 -10.93 4.81
C ARG A 116 -7.30 -10.40 5.90
N ASN A 117 -6.22 -11.12 6.20
CA ASN A 117 -5.21 -10.71 7.17
C ASN A 117 -4.10 -9.92 6.49
N VAL A 118 -4.35 -8.63 6.30
CA VAL A 118 -3.41 -7.67 5.73
C VAL A 118 -3.11 -6.55 6.73
N ALA A 119 -1.84 -6.29 6.98
CA ALA A 119 -1.33 -5.15 7.74
C ALA A 119 -0.77 -4.11 6.75
N GLU A 120 -1.60 -3.11 6.42
CA GLU A 120 -1.24 -1.96 5.58
C GLU A 120 -0.42 -0.93 6.38
N ILE A 121 0.89 -1.13 6.50
CA ILE A 121 1.73 -0.28 7.37
C ILE A 121 1.85 1.17 6.87
N HIS A 122 1.62 1.42 5.59
CA HIS A 122 1.56 2.77 5.01
C HIS A 122 0.14 3.27 4.72
N GLY A 123 -0.89 2.62 5.28
CA GLY A 123 -2.28 2.97 5.03
C GLY A 123 -2.77 2.55 3.64
N SER A 124 -3.78 3.23 3.10
CA SER A 124 -4.45 2.81 1.86
C SER A 124 -5.00 3.98 1.07
N LEU A 125 -4.85 3.92 -0.26
CA LEU A 125 -5.51 4.82 -1.20
C LEU A 125 -7.00 4.54 -1.34
N ARG A 126 -7.48 3.39 -0.86
CA ARG A 126 -8.92 3.05 -0.85
C ARG A 126 -9.70 3.75 0.26
N ARG A 127 -9.04 4.62 1.04
CA ARG A 127 -9.63 5.35 2.16
C ARG A 127 -9.16 6.80 2.13
N ALA A 128 -9.99 7.69 2.64
CA ALA A 128 -9.62 9.07 2.93
C ALA A 128 -9.90 9.39 4.40
N ARG A 129 -9.13 10.33 4.95
CA ARG A 129 -9.33 10.84 6.31
C ARG A 129 -9.12 12.34 6.39
N CYS A 130 -9.76 12.98 7.34
CA CYS A 130 -9.43 14.35 7.73
C CYS A 130 -8.04 14.38 8.35
N HIS A 131 -7.19 15.29 7.89
CA HIS A 131 -5.83 15.46 8.41
C HIS A 131 -5.82 15.91 9.89
N GLN A 132 -6.85 16.62 10.34
CA GLN A 132 -6.90 17.21 11.68
C GLN A 132 -7.59 16.30 12.70
N CYS A 133 -8.81 15.83 12.41
CA CYS A 133 -9.60 15.05 13.37
C CYS A 133 -9.64 13.54 13.08
N GLY A 134 -9.01 13.08 12.00
CA GLY A 134 -8.97 11.66 11.63
C GLY A 134 -10.30 11.07 11.13
N ARG A 135 -11.38 11.86 11.05
CA ARG A 135 -12.69 11.41 10.54
C ARG A 135 -12.52 10.78 9.14
N LYS A 136 -13.11 9.61 8.94
CA LYS A 136 -13.07 8.89 7.66
C LYS A 136 -13.98 9.56 6.63
N HIS A 137 -13.56 9.54 5.37
CA HIS A 137 -14.28 10.08 4.22
C HIS A 137 -14.19 9.13 3.02
N PRO A 138 -15.13 9.20 2.06
CA PRO A 138 -15.05 8.46 0.81
C PRO A 138 -13.83 8.91 -0.03
N PRO A 139 -13.01 7.97 -0.54
CA PRO A 139 -11.83 8.30 -1.35
C PRO A 139 -12.18 8.99 -2.68
N GLU A 140 -13.41 8.85 -3.18
CA GLU A 140 -13.91 9.46 -4.42
C GLU A 140 -13.87 10.99 -4.36
N MET A 141 -13.91 11.58 -3.16
CA MET A 141 -13.74 13.03 -2.97
C MET A 141 -12.38 13.51 -3.49
N LEU A 142 -11.37 12.65 -3.47
CA LEU A 142 -9.99 12.96 -3.89
C LEU A 142 -9.78 12.76 -5.40
N LYS A 143 -10.76 12.19 -6.12
CA LYS A 143 -10.71 12.04 -7.58
C LYS A 143 -11.13 13.31 -8.32
N ARG A 144 -11.77 14.25 -7.64
CA ARG A 144 -12.20 15.52 -8.24
C ARG A 144 -10.98 16.43 -8.48
N PRO A 145 -10.86 17.07 -9.65
CA PRO A 145 -9.85 18.11 -9.85
C PRO A 145 -10.01 19.22 -8.82
N VAL A 146 -8.88 19.67 -8.26
CA VAL A 146 -8.81 20.83 -7.37
C VAL A 146 -8.14 21.95 -8.15
N THR A 147 -8.91 22.96 -8.54
CA THR A 147 -8.44 24.08 -9.38
C THR A 147 -7.84 25.22 -8.58
N ASP A 148 -8.26 25.36 -7.32
CA ASP A 148 -7.90 26.45 -6.42
C ASP A 148 -8.09 26.03 -4.94
N PHE A 149 -7.80 26.95 -4.02
CA PHE A 149 -7.85 26.69 -2.58
C PHE A 149 -9.27 26.52 -2.02
N ASP A 150 -10.28 27.06 -2.70
CA ASP A 150 -11.69 26.95 -2.29
C ASP A 150 -12.27 25.58 -2.69
N ALA A 151 -11.75 24.99 -3.76
CA ALA A 151 -12.08 23.63 -4.20
C ALA A 151 -11.44 22.52 -3.34
N LEU A 152 -10.57 22.84 -2.37
CA LEU A 152 -9.94 21.84 -1.52
C LEU A 152 -10.98 21.08 -0.67
N PRO A 153 -10.94 19.73 -0.63
CA PRO A 153 -11.93 18.96 0.11
C PRO A 153 -11.73 19.15 1.62
N ARG A 154 -12.78 19.61 2.30
CA ARG A 154 -12.76 19.94 3.73
C ARG A 154 -13.71 19.08 4.54
N CYS A 155 -13.24 18.72 5.73
CA CYS A 155 -14.03 18.07 6.77
C CYS A 155 -14.90 19.13 7.48
N PRO A 156 -16.06 18.76 8.07
CA PRO A 156 -16.83 19.67 8.91
C PRO A 156 -16.06 20.34 10.06
N CYS A 157 -14.91 19.79 10.50
CA CYS A 157 -14.06 20.43 11.50
C CYS A 157 -13.11 21.51 10.92
N GLY A 158 -13.18 21.79 9.61
CA GLY A 158 -12.33 22.73 8.89
C GLY A 158 -11.04 22.14 8.31
N GLY A 159 -10.61 20.96 8.78
CA GLY A 159 -9.39 20.29 8.32
C GLY A 159 -9.50 19.71 6.90
N LEU A 160 -8.37 19.68 6.19
CA LEU A 160 -8.28 19.10 4.84
C LEU A 160 -8.53 17.58 4.85
N ILE A 161 -9.29 17.09 3.88
CA ILE A 161 -9.50 15.66 3.64
C ILE A 161 -8.40 15.16 2.71
N ARG A 162 -7.68 14.12 3.10
CA ARG A 162 -6.53 13.59 2.37
C ARG A 162 -6.63 12.06 2.23
N PRO A 163 -5.83 11.42 1.38
CA PRO A 163 -5.73 9.96 1.37
C PRO A 163 -5.31 9.45 2.75
N ASP A 164 -5.86 8.30 3.14
CA ASP A 164 -5.53 7.60 4.39
C ASP A 164 -4.25 6.76 4.24
N VAL A 165 -3.21 7.39 3.71
CA VAL A 165 -1.86 6.85 3.64
C VAL A 165 -1.01 7.47 4.76
N VAL A 166 0.16 6.91 5.04
CA VAL A 166 1.17 7.58 5.87
C VAL A 166 1.97 8.52 4.96
N LEU A 167 2.02 9.80 5.31
CA LEU A 167 2.89 10.75 4.60
C LEU A 167 4.28 10.75 5.22
N PHE A 168 5.28 11.11 4.40
CA PHE A 168 6.58 11.47 4.93
C PHE A 168 6.44 12.60 5.95
N GLY A 169 7.06 12.41 7.12
CA GLY A 169 6.89 13.25 8.30
C GLY A 169 5.87 12.73 9.32
N GLU A 170 5.12 11.66 9.03
CA GLU A 170 4.21 11.01 9.98
C GLU A 170 4.82 9.72 10.57
N LEU A 171 4.39 9.38 11.78
CA LEU A 171 4.66 8.06 12.35
C LEU A 171 3.80 7.00 11.67
N LEU A 172 4.34 5.80 11.54
CA LEU A 172 3.56 4.63 11.15
C LEU A 172 2.43 4.35 12.18
N PRO A 173 1.28 3.82 11.75
CA PRO A 173 0.20 3.42 12.64
C PRO A 173 0.69 2.33 13.62
N GLN A 174 0.91 2.73 14.87
CA GLN A 174 1.57 1.90 15.88
C GLN A 174 0.88 0.56 16.11
N GLN A 175 -0.45 0.52 16.12
CA GLN A 175 -1.20 -0.73 16.27
C GLN A 175 -0.95 -1.72 15.12
N VAL A 176 -0.85 -1.22 13.89
CA VAL A 176 -0.58 -2.05 12.70
C VAL A 176 0.88 -2.50 12.69
N LEU A 177 1.80 -1.59 13.04
CA LEU A 177 3.22 -1.89 13.14
C LEU A 177 3.50 -2.94 14.23
N ASN A 178 2.93 -2.80 15.42
CA ASN A 178 3.10 -3.76 16.51
C ASN A 178 2.57 -5.14 16.12
N ARG A 179 1.40 -5.21 15.47
CA ARG A 179 0.86 -6.45 14.92
C ARG A 179 1.81 -7.09 13.89
N ALA A 180 2.44 -6.28 13.05
CA ALA A 180 3.40 -6.77 12.06
C ALA A 180 4.67 -7.31 12.74
N ILE A 181 5.21 -6.60 13.74
CA ILE A 181 6.37 -7.03 14.53
C ILE A 181 6.09 -8.36 15.23
N GLU A 182 4.98 -8.46 15.97
CA GLU A 182 4.60 -9.67 16.69
C GLU A 182 4.43 -10.87 15.74
N ALA A 183 3.86 -10.65 14.55
CA ALA A 183 3.71 -11.71 13.56
C ALA A 183 5.07 -12.18 13.03
N VAL A 184 6.00 -11.27 12.78
CA VAL A 184 7.36 -11.60 12.32
C VAL A 184 8.14 -12.33 13.41
N GLU A 185 8.07 -11.89 14.67
CA GLU A 185 8.75 -12.53 15.79
C GLU A 185 8.29 -13.97 16.06
N THR A 186 7.04 -14.29 15.68
CA THR A 186 6.43 -15.60 15.94
C THR A 186 6.20 -16.44 14.68
N CYS A 187 6.74 -16.03 13.52
CA CYS A 187 6.60 -16.77 12.27
C CYS A 187 7.62 -17.91 12.17
N ASP A 188 7.27 -18.97 11.44
CA ASP A 188 8.25 -20.03 11.11
C ASP A 188 9.12 -19.60 9.92
N ALA A 189 8.58 -18.72 9.06
CA ALA A 189 9.27 -18.15 7.92
C ALA A 189 8.67 -16.79 7.52
N LEU A 190 9.56 -15.91 7.06
CA LEU A 190 9.25 -14.63 6.46
C LEU A 190 9.60 -14.67 4.97
N LEU A 191 8.64 -14.39 4.10
CA LEU A 191 8.85 -14.18 2.66
C LEU A 191 8.86 -12.68 2.36
N VAL A 192 9.85 -12.19 1.60
CA VAL A 192 10.04 -10.77 1.24
C VAL A 192 10.07 -10.60 -0.27
#